data_AF-A0A671KIL0-F1
#
_entry.id   AF-A0A671KIL0-F1
#
_cell.length_a   1.000
_cell.length_b   1.000
_cell.length_c   1.000
_cell.angle_alpha   90.00
_cell.angle_beta   90.00
_cell.angle_gamma   90.00
#
_symmetry.space_group_name_H-M   'P 1'
#
loop_
_entity.id
_entity.type
_entity.pdbx_description
1 polymer ?
#
loop_
_entity_poly.entity_id
_entity_poly.type
_entity_poly.pdbx_seq_one_letter_code
_entity_poly.pdbx_strand_id
1 'polypeptide(L)'
;MANRGPSYGLSREVQEKIEQKYDPELEARLAEWILVQCGDNLERPEPGKQNFQKWLMSGTILCRLINSLYPRGEEPIKKITESKMVFKQMEKISQFLQAAEEYGVTRGDIFQTVDLWEGKDMAAVQGTLMALGSVALTKDDGHYPGQRRREFSEDQLRQGRSLIGLQMGSNRGASQSGMVGYGTPRQIMRYDSPRHNGHQSNP
;
A
#
# COMPACT_ATOMS: atom_id res chain seq x y z
N MET A 1 -26.84 4.50 -24.80
CA MET A 1 -26.21 5.23 -23.68
C MET A 1 -27.15 5.14 -22.50
N ALA A 2 -26.81 4.37 -21.48
CA ALA A 2 -27.65 4.23 -20.30
C ALA A 2 -27.27 5.33 -19.31
N ASN A 3 -28.14 6.34 -19.17
CA ASN A 3 -28.13 7.23 -18.02
C ASN A 3 -28.38 6.35 -16.79
N ARG A 4 -27.33 5.96 -16.05
CA ARG A 4 -27.53 5.40 -14.71
C ARG A 4 -28.01 6.55 -13.83
N GLY A 5 -29.17 6.37 -13.22
CA GLY A 5 -29.69 7.31 -12.23
C GLY A 5 -28.75 7.42 -11.02
N PRO A 6 -28.95 8.43 -10.16
CA PRO A 6 -28.12 8.62 -8.98
C PRO A 6 -28.09 7.36 -8.11
N SER A 7 -26.92 7.01 -7.59
CA SER A 7 -26.77 5.90 -6.64
C SER A 7 -27.29 6.36 -5.28
N TYR A 8 -28.12 5.55 -4.61
CA TYR A 8 -28.70 5.88 -3.30
C TYR A 8 -28.35 4.79 -2.27
N GLY A 9 -28.34 5.16 -0.98
CA GLY A 9 -28.11 4.23 0.13
C GLY A 9 -26.71 3.60 0.12
N LEU A 10 -26.64 2.29 0.39
CA LEU A 10 -25.39 1.53 0.50
C LEU A 10 -24.47 1.69 -0.73
N SER A 11 -25.04 1.72 -1.94
CA SER A 11 -24.25 1.88 -3.16
C SER A 11 -23.58 3.26 -3.28
N ARG A 12 -24.17 4.30 -2.68
CA ARG A 12 -23.57 5.64 -2.62
C ARG A 12 -22.45 5.68 -1.57
N GLU A 13 -22.68 5.11 -0.39
CA GLU A 13 -21.66 5.05 0.67
C GLU A 13 -20.40 4.28 0.22
N VAL A 14 -20.59 3.18 -0.53
CA VAL A 14 -19.47 2.42 -1.12
C VAL A 14 -18.71 3.29 -2.13
N GLN A 15 -19.42 4.02 -3.00
CA GLN A 15 -18.80 4.91 -3.97
C GLN A 15 -18.02 6.05 -3.29
N GLU A 16 -18.59 6.68 -2.25
CA GLU A 16 -17.92 7.72 -1.47
C GLU A 16 -16.64 7.19 -0.81
N LYS A 17 -16.65 5.97 -0.26
CA LYS A 17 -15.45 5.32 0.29
C LYS A 17 -14.38 5.03 -0.76
N ILE A 18 -14.78 4.67 -1.98
CA ILE A 18 -13.85 4.47 -3.10
C ILE A 18 -13.24 5.81 -3.51
N GLU A 19 -14.06 6.86 -3.60
CA GLU A 19 -13.58 8.20 -3.94
C GLU A 19 -12.61 8.78 -2.92
N GLN A 20 -12.81 8.49 -1.63
CA GLN A 20 -11.88 8.85 -0.57
C GLN A 20 -10.50 8.19 -0.69
N LYS A 21 -10.38 7.06 -1.40
CA LYS A 21 -9.10 6.40 -1.64
C LYS A 21 -8.31 7.04 -2.78
N TYR A 22 -8.94 7.90 -3.57
CA TYR A 22 -8.26 8.59 -4.66
C TYR A 22 -7.26 9.60 -4.10
N ASP A 23 -6.00 9.49 -4.50
CA ASP A 23 -4.92 10.33 -3.99
C ASP A 23 -4.43 11.30 -5.09
N PRO A 24 -4.68 12.62 -4.97
CA PRO A 24 -4.23 13.62 -5.93
C PRO A 24 -2.70 13.72 -6.04
N GLU A 25 -1.96 13.45 -4.97
CA GLU A 25 -0.49 13.47 -5.02
C GLU A 25 0.03 12.25 -5.80
N LEU A 26 -0.60 11.10 -5.62
CA LEU A 26 -0.31 9.90 -6.40
C LEU A 26 -0.64 10.11 -7.88
N GLU A 27 -1.76 10.78 -8.20
CA GLU A 27 -2.12 11.17 -9.58
C GLU A 27 -0.99 11.95 -10.24
N ALA A 28 -0.50 13.01 -9.59
CA ALA A 28 0.56 13.86 -10.13
C ALA A 28 1.85 13.07 -10.38
N ARG A 29 2.23 12.17 -9.46
CA ARG A 29 3.40 11.30 -9.59
C ARG A 29 3.25 10.28 -10.71
N LEU A 30 2.08 9.67 -10.85
CA LEU A 30 1.78 8.72 -11.92
C LEU A 30 1.81 9.42 -13.28
N ALA A 31 1.23 10.62 -13.38
CA ALA A 31 1.28 11.42 -14.60
C ALA A 31 2.72 11.76 -15.00
N GLU A 32 3.54 12.22 -14.05
CA GLU A 32 4.96 12.49 -14.28
C GLU A 32 5.72 11.25 -14.74
N TRP A 33 5.52 10.11 -14.06
CA TRP A 33 6.14 8.85 -14.45
C TRP A 33 5.78 8.45 -15.89
N ILE A 34 4.50 8.53 -16.25
CA ILE A 34 4.02 8.19 -17.59
C ILE A 34 4.67 9.08 -18.65
N LEU A 35 4.82 10.38 -18.37
CA LEU A 35 5.48 11.33 -19.27
C LEU A 35 6.95 10.98 -19.47
N VAL A 36 7.69 10.75 -18.38
CA VAL A 36 9.11 10.39 -18.45
C VAL A 36 9.32 9.07 -19.17
N GLN A 37 8.45 8.08 -18.92
CA GLN A 37 8.59 6.75 -19.51
C GLN A 37 8.18 6.71 -21.00
N CYS A 38 7.11 7.42 -21.39
CA CYS A 38 6.61 7.40 -22.77
C CYS A 38 7.28 8.43 -23.70
N GLY A 39 7.97 9.44 -23.15
CA GLY A 39 8.70 10.46 -23.92
C GLY A 39 7.83 11.61 -24.51
N ASP A 40 8.51 12.51 -25.25
CA ASP A 40 8.16 13.91 -25.58
C ASP A 40 6.86 14.21 -26.38
N ASN A 41 6.01 13.22 -26.66
CA ASN A 41 4.76 13.43 -27.42
C ASN A 41 3.49 13.35 -26.57
N LEU A 42 3.61 13.54 -25.26
CA LEU A 42 2.48 13.56 -24.35
C LEU A 42 2.36 14.92 -23.66
N GLU A 43 1.19 15.53 -23.78
CA GLU A 43 0.84 16.69 -22.97
C GLU A 43 0.45 16.23 -21.56
N ARG A 44 1.00 16.92 -20.56
CA ARG A 44 0.64 16.70 -19.16
C ARG A 44 -0.85 17.02 -18.97
N PRO A 45 -1.64 16.10 -18.39
CA PRO A 45 -3.04 16.39 -18.11
C PRO A 45 -3.15 17.50 -17.06
N GLU A 46 -4.20 18.30 -17.15
CA GLU A 46 -4.59 19.18 -16.05
C GLU A 46 -4.89 18.34 -14.80
N PRO A 47 -4.56 18.83 -13.59
CA PRO A 47 -4.86 18.12 -12.36
C PRO A 47 -6.35 17.78 -12.24
N GLY A 48 -6.64 16.62 -11.67
CA GLY A 48 -7.97 16.20 -11.26
C GLY A 48 -8.40 14.88 -11.90
N LYS A 49 -9.13 14.09 -11.09
CA LYS A 49 -9.64 12.76 -11.44
C LYS A 49 -10.26 12.66 -12.83
N GLN A 50 -11.12 13.60 -13.21
CA GLN A 50 -11.79 13.57 -14.52
C GLN A 50 -10.84 13.81 -15.69
N ASN A 51 -9.85 14.68 -15.50
CA ASN A 51 -8.86 15.00 -16.53
C ASN A 51 -7.88 13.84 -16.70
N PHE A 52 -7.40 13.28 -15.58
CA PHE A 52 -6.57 12.08 -15.58
C PHE A 52 -7.29 10.89 -16.23
N GLN A 53 -8.58 10.68 -15.91
CA GLN A 53 -9.41 9.67 -16.56
C GLN A 53 -9.48 9.89 -18.08
N LYS A 54 -9.87 11.08 -18.53
CA LYS A 54 -9.99 11.40 -19.97
C LYS A 54 -8.69 11.17 -20.74
N TRP A 55 -7.55 11.49 -20.11
CA TRP A 55 -6.23 11.31 -20.68
C TRP A 55 -5.92 9.82 -20.93
N LEU A 56 -6.24 8.94 -19.97
CA LEU A 56 -5.97 7.50 -20.06
C LEU A 56 -7.07 6.70 -20.77
N MET A 57 -8.31 7.22 -20.86
CA MET A 57 -9.51 6.50 -21.33
C MET A 57 -9.39 5.94 -22.75
N SER A 58 -8.56 6.55 -23.61
CA SER A 58 -8.33 6.08 -24.97
C SER A 58 -7.57 4.74 -25.03
N GLY A 59 -6.92 4.36 -23.92
CA GLY A 59 -6.06 3.19 -23.77
C GLY A 59 -4.71 3.31 -24.46
N THR A 60 -4.48 4.33 -25.30
CA THR A 60 -3.26 4.45 -26.11
C THR A 60 -2.03 4.74 -25.25
N ILE A 61 -2.17 5.62 -24.27
CA ILE A 61 -1.10 5.98 -23.33
C ILE A 61 -0.72 4.76 -22.49
N LEU A 62 -1.71 4.00 -22.01
CA LEU A 62 -1.48 2.78 -21.24
C LEU A 62 -0.73 1.72 -22.06
N CYS A 63 -1.12 1.51 -23.32
CA CYS A 63 -0.39 0.60 -24.21
C CYS A 63 1.04 1.07 -24.49
N ARG A 64 1.26 2.38 -24.66
CA ARG A 64 2.62 2.95 -24.82
C ARG A 64 3.45 2.75 -23.56
N LEU A 65 2.86 2.97 -22.38
CA LEU A 65 3.50 2.79 -21.09
C LEU A 65 3.98 1.36 -20.92
N ILE A 66 3.12 0.35 -21.09
CA ILE A 66 3.55 -1.04 -20.92
C ILE A 66 4.61 -1.43 -21.95
N ASN A 67 4.47 -1.03 -23.22
CA ASN A 67 5.48 -1.32 -24.24
C ASN A 67 6.84 -0.71 -23.90
N SER A 68 6.87 0.50 -23.33
CA SER A 68 8.11 1.18 -22.95
C SER A 68 8.85 0.52 -21.78
N LEU A 69 8.22 -0.41 -21.06
CA LEU A 69 8.86 -1.22 -20.02
C LEU A 69 9.53 -2.48 -20.58
N TYR A 70 9.33 -2.78 -21.86
CA TYR A 70 9.98 -3.90 -22.53
C TYR A 70 11.16 -3.43 -23.39
N PRO A 71 12.20 -4.26 -23.56
CA PRO A 71 13.25 -4.00 -24.53
C PRO A 71 12.67 -3.83 -25.95
N ARG A 72 13.35 -3.00 -26.75
CA ARG A 72 12.94 -2.73 -28.12
C ARG A 72 12.82 -4.03 -28.94
N GLY A 73 11.60 -4.37 -29.35
CA GLY A 73 11.31 -5.57 -30.15
C GLY A 73 10.53 -6.66 -29.40
N GLU A 74 10.46 -6.60 -28.07
CA GLU A 74 9.70 -7.54 -27.23
C GLU A 74 8.38 -6.94 -26.72
N GLU A 75 7.91 -5.89 -27.38
CA GLU A 75 6.70 -5.17 -26.99
C GLU A 75 5.46 -6.10 -27.05
N PRO A 76 4.67 -6.18 -25.96
CA PRO A 76 3.47 -7.01 -25.93
C PRO A 76 2.39 -6.50 -26.90
N ILE A 77 2.31 -5.18 -27.13
CA ILE A 77 1.25 -4.56 -27.93
C ILE A 77 1.83 -3.96 -29.21
N LYS A 78 1.88 -4.74 -30.29
CA LYS A 78 2.56 -4.35 -31.55
C LYS A 78 1.88 -3.23 -32.35
N LYS A 79 0.59 -2.97 -32.14
CA LYS A 79 -0.18 -2.03 -32.97
C LYS A 79 -1.07 -1.11 -32.13
N ILE A 80 -0.61 0.11 -31.91
CA ILE A 80 -1.36 1.14 -31.18
C ILE A 80 -1.95 2.13 -32.21
N THR A 81 -3.16 1.83 -32.71
CA THR A 81 -3.87 2.73 -33.64
C THR A 81 -4.92 3.55 -32.90
N GLU A 82 -4.90 4.87 -33.02
CA GLU A 82 -5.92 5.73 -32.40
C GLU A 82 -7.30 5.53 -33.03
N SER A 83 -8.34 5.51 -32.19
CA SER A 83 -9.72 5.33 -32.67
C SER A 83 -10.68 6.03 -31.72
N LYS A 84 -11.71 6.66 -32.29
CA LYS A 84 -12.84 7.24 -31.56
C LYS A 84 -13.90 6.21 -31.18
N MET A 85 -13.80 4.97 -31.69
CA MET A 85 -14.75 3.91 -31.39
C MET A 85 -14.55 3.38 -29.96
N VAL A 86 -15.61 3.44 -29.15
CA VAL A 86 -15.61 2.99 -27.74
C VAL A 86 -15.09 1.55 -27.59
N PHE A 87 -15.56 0.63 -28.42
CA PHE A 87 -15.12 -0.77 -28.39
C PHE A 87 -13.59 -0.89 -28.59
N LYS A 88 -13.01 -0.09 -29.49
CA LYS A 88 -11.56 -0.08 -29.74
C LYS A 88 -10.76 0.53 -28.59
N GLN A 89 -11.33 1.45 -27.83
CA GLN A 89 -10.70 2.00 -26.63
C GLN A 89 -10.71 0.96 -25.51
N MET A 90 -11.87 0.32 -25.27
CA MET A 90 -12.01 -0.75 -24.28
C MET A 90 -11.10 -1.96 -24.58
N GLU A 91 -10.97 -2.34 -25.86
CA GLU A 91 -10.07 -3.41 -26.30
C GLU A 91 -8.61 -3.10 -25.93
N LYS A 92 -8.14 -1.86 -26.12
CA LYS A 92 -6.78 -1.45 -25.74
C LYS A 92 -6.55 -1.47 -24.24
N ILE A 93 -7.53 -0.99 -23.47
CA ILE A 93 -7.47 -1.06 -22.01
C ILE A 93 -7.32 -2.53 -21.60
N SER A 94 -8.12 -3.43 -22.18
CA SER A 94 -8.00 -4.87 -21.91
C SER A 94 -6.63 -5.45 -22.28
N GLN A 95 -6.06 -5.05 -23.42
CA GLN A 95 -4.71 -5.48 -23.82
C GLN A 95 -3.64 -5.00 -22.84
N PHE A 96 -3.74 -3.75 -22.37
CA PHE A 96 -2.85 -3.24 -21.33
C PHE A 96 -2.97 -4.05 -20.04
N LEU A 97 -4.19 -4.37 -19.59
CA LEU A 97 -4.40 -5.11 -18.35
C LEU A 97 -3.79 -6.52 -18.43
N GLN A 98 -3.98 -7.20 -19.57
CA GLN A 98 -3.36 -8.50 -19.80
C GLN A 98 -1.83 -8.40 -19.79
N ALA A 99 -1.27 -7.41 -20.50
CA ALA A 99 0.18 -7.20 -20.54
C ALA A 99 0.75 -6.83 -19.16
N ALA A 100 0.02 -6.07 -18.34
CA ALA A 100 0.42 -5.75 -16.98
C ALA A 100 0.43 -6.99 -16.07
N GLU A 101 -0.55 -7.89 -16.22
CA GLU A 101 -0.56 -9.19 -15.53
C GLU A 101 0.65 -10.04 -15.92
N GLU A 102 0.92 -10.17 -17.23
CA GLU A 102 2.06 -10.92 -17.75
C GLU A 102 3.40 -10.30 -17.35
N TYR A 103 3.46 -8.97 -17.20
CA TYR A 103 4.62 -8.27 -16.67
C TYR A 103 4.87 -8.55 -15.18
N GLY A 104 3.85 -9.02 -14.44
CA GLY A 104 3.98 -9.46 -13.05
C GLY A 104 3.15 -8.67 -12.05
N VAL A 105 2.21 -7.83 -12.49
CA VAL A 105 1.23 -7.22 -11.60
C VAL A 105 0.27 -8.30 -11.08
N THR A 106 0.04 -8.31 -9.76
CA THR A 106 -0.86 -9.30 -9.15
C THR A 106 -2.29 -9.04 -9.59
N ARG A 107 -3.05 -10.09 -9.93
CA ARG A 107 -4.46 -9.98 -10.36
C ARG A 107 -5.35 -9.16 -9.43
N GLY A 108 -5.10 -9.21 -8.13
CA GLY A 108 -5.86 -8.43 -7.13
C GLY A 108 -5.67 -6.92 -7.26
N ASP A 109 -4.56 -6.48 -7.86
CA ASP A 109 -4.23 -5.08 -8.08
C ASP A 109 -4.58 -4.62 -9.50
N ILE A 110 -5.18 -5.47 -10.35
CA ILE A 110 -5.59 -5.12 -11.72
C ILE A 110 -7.00 -4.56 -11.73
N PHE A 111 -7.15 -3.32 -12.19
CA PHE A 111 -8.45 -2.68 -12.36
C PHE A 111 -9.26 -3.31 -13.51
N GLN A 112 -10.57 -3.08 -13.54
CA GLN A 112 -11.46 -3.51 -14.63
C GLN A 112 -11.68 -2.39 -15.65
N THR A 113 -11.90 -2.71 -16.92
CA THR A 113 -12.12 -1.70 -17.98
C THR A 113 -13.18 -0.63 -17.64
N VAL A 114 -14.22 -1.00 -16.88
CA VAL A 114 -15.26 -0.07 -16.41
C VAL A 114 -14.77 0.95 -15.39
N ASP A 115 -13.73 0.63 -14.62
CA ASP A 115 -13.18 1.49 -13.58
C ASP A 115 -12.53 2.73 -14.20
N LEU A 116 -11.83 2.53 -15.32
CA LEU A 116 -11.25 3.61 -16.11
C LEU A 116 -12.25 4.23 -17.10
N TRP A 117 -12.97 3.42 -17.87
CA TRP A 117 -13.81 3.93 -18.95
C TRP A 117 -15.08 4.63 -18.44
N GLU A 118 -15.79 4.04 -17.46
CA GLU A 118 -16.93 4.69 -16.80
C GLU A 118 -16.50 5.54 -15.59
N GLY A 119 -15.23 5.47 -15.16
CA GLY A 119 -14.71 6.25 -14.04
C GLY A 119 -15.19 5.76 -12.66
N LYS A 120 -15.62 4.49 -12.55
CA LYS A 120 -16.20 3.93 -11.31
C LYS A 120 -15.20 3.88 -10.17
N ASP A 121 -13.97 3.44 -10.45
CA ASP A 121 -12.94 3.27 -9.44
C ASP A 121 -11.58 3.72 -9.98
N MET A 122 -11.38 5.04 -10.01
CA MET A 122 -10.09 5.60 -10.40
C MET A 122 -8.99 5.32 -9.37
N ALA A 123 -9.34 4.97 -8.12
CA ALA A 123 -8.35 4.60 -7.11
C ALA A 123 -7.74 3.21 -7.44
N ALA A 124 -8.54 2.27 -7.94
CA ALA A 124 -8.04 1.01 -8.49
C ALA A 124 -7.08 1.24 -9.66
N VAL A 125 -7.39 2.18 -10.57
CA VAL A 125 -6.50 2.55 -11.68
C VAL A 125 -5.15 3.06 -11.17
N GLN A 126 -5.15 3.95 -10.15
CA GLN A 126 -3.92 4.41 -9.51
C GLN A 126 -3.16 3.25 -8.86
N GLY A 127 -3.87 2.34 -8.20
CA GLY A 127 -3.30 1.14 -7.58
C GLY A 127 -2.58 0.24 -8.59
N THR A 128 -3.21 -0.08 -9.72
CA THR A 128 -2.59 -0.89 -10.78
C THR A 128 -1.35 -0.22 -11.35
N LEU A 129 -1.40 1.08 -11.63
CA LEU A 129 -0.25 1.81 -12.17
C LEU A 129 0.90 1.89 -11.17
N MET A 130 0.59 2.07 -9.88
CA MET A 130 1.59 2.03 -8.80
C MET A 130 2.22 0.64 -8.67
N ALA A 131 1.41 -0.43 -8.74
CA ALA A 131 1.90 -1.80 -8.71
C ALA A 131 2.79 -2.10 -9.93
N LEU A 132 2.38 -1.68 -11.13
CA LEU A 132 3.18 -1.79 -12.34
C LEU A 132 4.52 -1.06 -12.23
N GLY A 133 4.51 0.19 -11.75
CA GLY A 133 5.72 0.97 -11.53
C GLY A 133 6.65 0.34 -10.48
N SER A 134 6.07 -0.26 -9.44
CA SER A 134 6.84 -0.99 -8.42
C SER A 134 7.52 -2.24 -9.00
N VAL A 135 6.83 -3.00 -9.84
CA VAL A 135 7.42 -4.15 -10.56
C VAL A 135 8.51 -3.68 -11.52
N ALA A 136 8.27 -2.60 -12.27
CA ALA A 136 9.28 -2.03 -13.18
C ALA A 136 10.55 -1.63 -12.43
N LEU A 137 10.42 -1.01 -11.25
CA LEU A 137 11.55 -0.67 -10.40
C LEU A 137 12.35 -1.90 -9.94
N THR A 138 11.68 -3.02 -9.67
CA THR A 138 12.39 -4.27 -9.29
C THR A 138 13.18 -4.89 -10.43
N LYS A 139 12.82 -4.60 -11.68
CA LYS A 139 13.47 -5.13 -12.89
C LYS A 139 14.48 -4.15 -13.51
N ASP A 140 14.58 -2.93 -12.97
CA ASP A 140 15.38 -1.81 -13.52
C ASP A 140 14.91 -1.33 -14.93
N ASP A 141 13.67 -1.62 -15.29
CA ASP A 141 13.10 -1.37 -16.63
C ASP A 141 12.42 0.01 -16.78
N GLY A 142 12.45 0.87 -15.76
CA GLY A 142 11.70 2.13 -15.82
C GLY A 142 12.07 3.22 -14.82
N HIS A 143 11.60 4.43 -15.13
CA HIS A 143 11.85 5.66 -14.37
C HIS A 143 10.85 5.88 -13.25
N TYR A 144 10.26 4.80 -12.70
CA TYR A 144 9.23 4.95 -11.68
C TYR A 144 9.84 5.63 -10.45
N PRO A 145 9.35 6.82 -10.04
CA PRO A 145 9.80 7.43 -8.81
C PRO A 145 9.26 6.56 -7.69
N GLY A 146 10.10 5.65 -7.20
CA GLY A 146 9.76 4.70 -6.15
C GLY A 146 9.11 5.39 -4.95
N GLN A 147 8.50 4.61 -4.06
CA GLN A 147 8.00 5.19 -2.81
C GLN A 147 9.13 6.01 -2.18
N ARG A 148 8.89 7.31 -1.95
CA ARG A 148 9.81 8.15 -1.18
C ARG A 148 10.15 7.35 0.06
N ARG A 149 11.43 6.99 0.25
CA ARG A 149 11.89 6.54 1.56
C ARG A 149 11.36 7.58 2.54
N ARG A 150 10.57 7.14 3.53
CA ARG A 150 10.10 8.02 4.58
C ARG A 150 11.34 8.48 5.32
N GLU A 151 11.87 9.63 4.91
CA GLU A 151 12.95 10.31 5.61
C GLU A 151 12.32 10.95 6.84
N PHE A 152 12.41 10.22 7.95
CA PHE A 152 12.06 10.77 9.26
C PHE A 152 13.10 11.82 9.63
N SER A 153 12.67 12.97 10.17
CA SER A 153 13.62 13.96 10.69
C SER A 153 14.47 13.36 11.82
N GLU A 154 15.68 13.87 12.03
CA GLU A 154 16.54 13.40 13.12
C GLU A 154 15.84 13.49 14.48
N ASP A 155 15.04 14.53 14.70
CA ASP A 155 14.24 14.69 15.91
C ASP A 155 13.16 13.61 16.05
N GLN A 156 12.49 13.22 14.96
CA GLN A 156 11.49 12.14 14.97
C GLN A 156 12.14 10.77 15.19
N LEU A 157 13.31 10.52 14.60
CA LEU A 157 14.11 9.32 14.86
C LEU A 157 14.59 9.28 16.33
N ARG A 158 14.97 10.43 16.90
CA ARG A 158 15.40 10.56 18.29
C ARG A 158 14.24 10.33 19.27
N GLN A 159 13.05 10.83 18.96
CA GLN A 159 11.83 10.53 19.72
C GLN A 159 11.48 9.04 19.65
N GLY A 160 11.64 8.40 18.49
CA GLY A 160 11.45 6.95 18.34
C GLY A 160 12.41 6.10 19.17
N ARG A 161 13.65 6.56 19.43
CA ARG A 161 14.61 5.87 20.32
C ARG A 161 14.19 5.86 21.79
N SER A 162 13.30 6.78 22.20
CA SER A 162 12.76 6.83 23.57
C SER A 162 11.61 5.85 23.82
N LEU A 163 10.99 5.35 22.74
CA LEU A 163 9.96 4.31 22.79
C LEU A 163 10.66 2.94 22.80
N ILE A 164 10.77 2.35 23.98
CA ILE A 164 11.23 0.96 24.12
C ILE A 164 10.13 0.05 23.56
N GLY A 165 10.32 -0.44 22.33
CA GLY A 165 9.49 -1.51 21.79
C GLY A 165 9.56 -2.73 22.71
N LEU A 166 8.46 -3.49 22.80
CA LEU A 166 8.43 -4.75 23.55
C LEU A 166 9.64 -5.59 23.15
N GLN A 167 10.60 -5.79 24.06
CA GLN A 167 11.76 -6.61 23.76
C GLN A 167 11.28 -8.04 23.50
N MET A 168 11.52 -8.53 22.28
CA MET A 168 11.48 -9.96 21.96
C MET A 168 12.47 -10.67 22.89
N GLY A 169 11.96 -11.27 23.96
CA GLY A 169 12.62 -12.28 24.77
C GLY A 169 14.07 -11.97 25.15
N SER A 170 14.28 -11.22 26.24
CA SER A 170 15.42 -11.53 27.10
C SER A 170 14.98 -11.59 28.55
N ASN A 171 14.82 -12.82 29.03
CA ASN A 171 14.71 -13.23 30.41
C ASN A 171 16.07 -13.27 31.13
N ARG A 172 17.12 -12.62 30.61
CA ARG A 172 18.43 -12.53 31.26
C ARG A 172 18.41 -11.52 32.41
N GLY A 173 17.67 -11.86 33.48
CA GLY A 173 17.62 -11.10 34.72
C GLY A 173 16.52 -11.55 35.68
N ALA A 174 15.47 -12.19 35.17
CA ALA A 174 14.49 -12.86 36.03
C ALA A 174 14.98 -14.29 36.29
N SER A 175 15.86 -14.46 37.28
CA SER A 175 16.09 -15.77 37.85
C SER A 175 14.74 -16.35 38.29
N GLN A 176 14.36 -17.51 37.76
CA GLN A 176 13.20 -18.31 38.20
C GLN A 176 13.33 -18.75 39.68
N SER A 177 14.36 -18.30 40.38
CA SER A 177 14.57 -18.42 41.82
C SER A 177 13.60 -17.48 42.56
N GLY A 178 12.33 -17.88 42.69
CA GLY A 178 11.33 -17.14 43.47
C GLY A 178 9.92 -17.07 42.86
N MET A 179 9.72 -17.53 41.62
CA MET A 179 8.37 -17.74 41.08
C MET A 179 7.76 -18.99 41.73
N VAL A 180 7.03 -18.79 42.81
CA VAL A 180 6.19 -19.82 43.40
C VAL A 180 4.95 -20.00 42.51
N GLY A 181 4.80 -21.19 41.92
CA GLY A 181 3.62 -21.51 41.10
C GLY A 181 2.34 -21.39 41.92
N TYR A 182 1.23 -21.05 41.25
CA TYR A 182 -0.10 -21.07 41.86
C TYR A 182 -0.34 -22.40 42.59
N GLY A 183 -0.64 -22.34 43.89
CA GLY A 183 -0.87 -23.53 44.74
C GLY A 183 0.23 -23.85 45.77
N THR A 184 1.27 -23.03 45.87
CA THR A 184 2.33 -23.20 46.89
C THR A 184 1.86 -22.78 48.29
N PRO A 185 2.10 -23.59 49.34
CA PRO A 185 1.66 -23.28 50.71
C PRO A 185 2.44 -22.10 51.29
N ARG A 186 1.74 -21.18 51.98
CA ARG A 186 2.37 -20.02 52.63
C ARG A 186 3.22 -20.48 53.82
N GLN A 187 4.45 -19.98 53.91
CA GLN A 187 5.33 -20.20 55.05
C GLN A 187 4.84 -19.36 56.25
N ILE A 188 4.22 -20.01 57.24
CA ILE A 188 3.77 -19.35 58.48
C ILE A 188 4.98 -19.24 59.41
N MET A 189 5.52 -18.03 59.54
CA MET A 189 6.61 -17.72 60.47
C MET A 189 6.07 -17.81 61.90
N ARG A 190 6.47 -18.83 62.67
CA ARG A 190 6.17 -18.87 64.10
C ARG A 190 7.07 -17.87 64.81
N TYR A 191 6.48 -16.81 65.35
CA TYR A 191 7.18 -15.89 66.27
C TYR A 191 7.34 -16.58 67.62
N ASP A 192 8.49 -17.19 67.85
CA ASP A 192 8.94 -17.45 69.22
C ASP A 192 9.25 -16.11 69.88
N SER A 193 8.44 -15.77 70.88
CA SER A 193 8.54 -14.53 71.65
C SER A 193 9.61 -14.67 72.73
N PRO A 194 10.56 -13.73 72.88
CA PRO A 194 11.45 -13.72 74.02
C PRO A 194 10.75 -13.08 75.23
N ARG A 195 10.55 -13.83 76.33
CA ARG A 195 10.20 -13.26 77.64
C ARG A 195 11.39 -13.39 78.60
N HIS A 196 11.63 -12.28 79.29
CA HIS A 196 12.78 -11.93 80.10
C HIS A 196 12.66 -12.43 81.56
N ASN A 197 13.78 -12.89 82.11
CA ASN A 197 14.28 -13.01 83.50
C ASN A 197 13.35 -13.02 84.74
N GLY A 198 13.70 -13.91 85.69
CA GLY A 198 13.48 -13.72 87.13
C GLY A 198 13.84 -14.94 88.01
N HIS A 199 14.81 -14.76 88.91
CA HIS A 199 15.28 -15.58 90.06
C HIS A 199 14.24 -16.53 90.74
N GLN A 200 14.58 -17.64 91.42
CA GLN A 200 15.55 -17.76 92.53
C GLN A 200 15.69 -19.23 93.02
N SER A 201 16.89 -19.54 93.57
CA SER A 201 17.25 -20.50 94.64
C SER A 201 17.11 -22.03 94.46
N ASN A 202 18.28 -22.69 94.48
CA ASN A 202 18.54 -24.09 94.85
C ASN A 202 18.45 -24.26 96.40
N PRO A 203 18.36 -25.48 96.98
CA PRO A 203 19.27 -26.61 96.78
C PRO A 203 18.66 -27.83 96.08
#